data_AF-A0A2E1E9C3-F1
#
_entry.id   AF-A0A2E1E9C3-F1
#
_cell.length_a   1.000
_cell.length_b   1.000
_cell.length_c   1.000
_cell.angle_alpha   90.00
_cell.angle_beta   90.00
_cell.angle_gamma   90.00
#
_symmetry.space_group_name_H-M   'P 1'
#
loop_
_entity.id
_entity.type
_entity.pdbx_description
1 polymer ?
#
loop_
_entity_poly.entity_id
_entity_poly.type
_entity_poly.pdbx_seq_one_letter_code
_entity_poly.pdbx_strand_id
1 'polypeptide(L)'
;DQKIKKNILFHESFCVNDFVKDYNSYKGNAYGLANTLFQTAFLKPKLKSKKVKNLFFTGQLTVPGPGVPPSLISGKIVSKLINESIPLS
;
A
#
# COMPACT_ATOMS: atom_id res chain seq x y z
N ASP A 1 17.62 34.28 16.25
CA ASP A 1 17.07 33.57 15.08
C ASP A 1 18.11 33.34 13.98
N GLN A 2 18.46 32.08 13.71
CA GLN A 2 19.30 31.73 12.57
C GLN A 2 18.46 31.73 11.27
N LYS A 3 18.89 32.48 10.25
CA LYS A 3 18.21 32.56 8.94
C LYS A 3 18.56 31.37 8.05
N ILE A 4 17.89 30.24 8.25
CA ILE A 4 18.10 28.98 7.51
C ILE A 4 17.88 29.15 6.00
N LYS A 5 16.94 30.03 5.59
CA LYS A 5 16.64 30.33 4.18
C LYS A 5 17.87 30.74 3.34
N LYS A 6 18.87 31.40 3.95
CA LYS A 6 20.05 31.90 3.21
C LYS A 6 21.01 30.78 2.78
N ASN A 7 20.88 29.59 3.35
CA ASN A 7 21.77 28.45 3.12
C ASN A 7 21.08 27.30 2.37
N ILE A 8 19.85 27.50 1.88
CA ILE A 8 19.13 26.48 1.10
C ILE A 8 19.63 26.53 -0.35
N LEU A 9 20.35 25.49 -0.77
CA LEU A 9 20.83 25.34 -2.15
C LEU A 9 19.77 24.74 -3.09
N PHE A 10 18.85 23.95 -2.54
CA PHE A 10 17.79 23.26 -3.27
C PHE A 10 16.59 23.02 -2.36
N HIS A 11 15.39 23.07 -2.95
CA HIS A 11 14.13 22.75 -2.28
C HIS A 11 13.18 22.10 -3.27
N GLU A 12 12.60 20.97 -2.85
CA GLU A 12 11.55 20.26 -3.56
C GLU A 12 10.44 19.92 -2.58
N SER A 13 9.19 20.10 -3.01
CA SER A 13 8.01 19.74 -2.24
C SER A 13 7.34 18.53 -2.86
N PHE A 14 6.96 17.57 -2.02
CA PHE A 14 6.23 16.38 -2.43
C PHE A 14 5.04 16.18 -1.50
N CYS A 15 3.84 16.19 -2.07
CA CYS A 15 2.59 16.22 -1.31
C CYS A 15 1.48 15.41 -1.99
N VAL A 16 0.25 15.59 -1.53
CA VAL A 16 -0.93 14.78 -1.89
C VAL A 16 -1.07 14.58 -3.41
N ASN A 17 -0.90 15.63 -4.21
CA ASN A 17 -1.04 15.55 -5.67
C ASN A 17 0.08 14.73 -6.32
N ASP A 18 1.29 14.79 -5.77
CA ASP A 18 2.44 14.02 -6.25
C ASP A 18 2.24 12.53 -5.94
N PHE A 19 1.68 12.19 -4.77
CA PHE A 19 1.28 10.81 -4.47
C PHE A 19 0.21 10.27 -5.43
N VAL A 20 -0.76 11.10 -5.83
CA VAL A 20 -1.77 10.70 -6.83
C VAL A 20 -1.09 10.44 -8.18
N LYS A 21 -0.24 11.36 -8.63
CA LYS A 21 0.39 11.33 -9.94
C LYS A 21 1.42 10.20 -10.07
N ASP A 22 2.32 10.08 -9.11
CA ASP A 22 3.51 9.22 -9.24
C ASP A 22 3.24 7.78 -8.78
N TYR A 23 2.29 7.59 -7.86
CA TYR A 23 1.98 6.27 -7.29
C TYR A 23 0.57 5.76 -7.58
N ASN A 24 -0.22 6.48 -8.40
CA ASN A 24 -1.65 6.23 -8.59
C ASN A 24 -2.40 6.12 -7.25
N SER A 25 -1.95 6.88 -6.25
CA SER A 25 -2.48 6.75 -4.91
C SER A 25 -3.83 7.47 -4.78
N TYR A 26 -4.88 6.71 -4.45
CA TYR A 26 -6.22 7.26 -4.29
C TYR A 26 -6.23 8.37 -3.23
N LYS A 27 -6.65 9.58 -3.64
CA LYS A 27 -6.66 10.80 -2.81
C LYS A 27 -5.29 11.14 -2.18
N GLY A 28 -4.19 10.72 -2.81
CA GLY A 28 -2.83 11.02 -2.35
C GLY A 28 -2.46 10.30 -1.06
N ASN A 29 -3.00 9.09 -0.86
CA ASN A 29 -2.74 8.29 0.33
C ASN A 29 -1.26 7.84 0.41
N ALA A 30 -0.55 8.27 1.45
CA ALA A 30 0.85 7.89 1.68
C ALA A 30 1.04 6.66 2.58
N TYR A 31 0.04 6.27 3.38
CA TYR A 31 0.18 5.30 4.49
C TYR A 31 -0.92 4.23 4.54
N GLY A 32 -1.66 4.04 3.46
CA GLY A 32 -2.69 3.02 3.34
C GLY A 32 -3.95 3.28 4.19
N LEU A 33 -4.65 2.22 4.57
CA LEU A 33 -5.89 2.32 5.35
C LEU A 33 -5.61 2.83 6.77
N ALA A 34 -6.54 3.62 7.31
CA ALA A 34 -6.44 4.12 8.68
C ALA A 34 -6.29 2.95 9.69
N ASN A 35 -5.35 3.10 10.63
CA ASN A 35 -5.06 2.12 11.68
C ASN A 35 -6.07 2.20 12.84
N THR A 36 -7.37 2.28 12.55
CA THR A 36 -8.41 2.18 13.59
C THR A 36 -8.73 0.71 13.85
N LEU A 37 -9.07 0.38 15.09
CA LEU A 37 -9.34 -1.01 15.50
C LEU A 37 -10.43 -1.67 14.64
N PHE A 38 -11.51 -0.93 14.35
CA PHE A 38 -12.61 -1.40 13.51
C PHE A 38 -12.21 -1.59 12.04
N GLN A 39 -11.38 -0.69 11.48
CA GLN A 39 -10.93 -0.79 10.09
C GLN A 39 -9.93 -1.93 9.90
N THR A 40 -9.02 -2.13 10.86
CA THR A 40 -7.95 -3.11 10.78
C THR A 40 -8.38 -4.54 11.09
N ALA A 41 -9.37 -4.74 11.97
CA ALA A 41 -9.84 -6.06 12.36
C ALA A 41 -10.88 -6.67 11.39
N PHE A 42 -11.80 -5.87 10.82
CA PHE A 42 -12.95 -6.41 10.09
C PHE A 42 -13.10 -5.93 8.64
N LEU A 43 -12.53 -4.77 8.29
CA LEU A 43 -12.79 -4.10 7.00
C LEU A 43 -11.59 -4.10 6.04
N LYS A 44 -10.49 -4.76 6.39
CA LYS A 44 -9.34 -4.87 5.48
C LYS A 44 -9.71 -5.69 4.23
N PRO A 45 -9.35 -5.20 3.02
CA PRO A 45 -9.51 -5.96 1.78
C PRO A 45 -8.82 -7.32 1.86
N LYS A 46 -9.53 -8.36 1.43
CA LYS A 46 -8.99 -9.72 1.33
C LYS A 46 -7.99 -9.81 0.18
N LEU A 47 -7.05 -10.74 0.28
CA LEU A 47 -6.01 -11.00 -0.73
C LEU A 47 -6.54 -11.62 -2.03
N LYS A 48 -7.77 -12.13 -2.04
CA LYS A 48 -8.41 -12.77 -3.21
C LYS A 48 -9.74 -12.09 -3.50
N SER A 49 -9.99 -11.82 -4.78
CA SER A 49 -11.27 -11.26 -5.21
C SER A 49 -12.40 -12.25 -4.98
N LYS A 50 -13.51 -11.77 -4.42
CA LYS A 50 -14.76 -12.54 -4.32
C LYS A 50 -15.56 -12.56 -5.63
N LYS A 51 -15.27 -11.61 -6.54
CA LYS A 51 -16.05 -11.37 -7.76
C LYS A 51 -15.39 -11.94 -9.00
N VAL A 52 -14.07 -11.97 -9.05
CA VAL A 52 -13.28 -12.35 -10.22
C VAL A 52 -12.40 -13.54 -9.87
N LYS A 53 -12.52 -14.64 -10.63
CA LYS A 53 -11.66 -15.81 -10.47
C LYS A 53 -10.22 -15.46 -10.84
N ASN A 54 -9.26 -16.04 -10.12
CA ASN A 54 -7.82 -15.85 -10.35
C ASN A 54 -7.32 -14.41 -10.23
N LEU A 55 -8.06 -13.52 -9.56
CA LEU A 55 -7.62 -12.18 -9.22
C LEU A 55 -7.23 -12.09 -7.75
N PHE A 56 -5.99 -11.65 -7.51
CA PHE A 56 -5.40 -11.49 -6.19
C PHE A 56 -4.89 -10.06 -5.99
N PHE A 57 -4.84 -9.62 -4.74
CA PHE A 57 -4.41 -8.28 -4.35
C PHE A 57 -3.26 -8.35 -3.37
N THR A 58 -2.25 -7.50 -3.55
CA THR A 58 -1.09 -7.39 -2.65
C THR A 58 -0.71 -5.92 -2.41
N GLY A 59 0.22 -5.68 -1.48
CA GLY A 59 0.74 -4.36 -1.14
C GLY A 59 0.03 -3.69 0.04
N GLN A 60 0.32 -2.40 0.23
CA GLN A 60 0.03 -1.64 1.46
C GLN A 60 -1.45 -1.51 1.85
N LEU A 61 -2.38 -1.73 0.91
CA LEU A 61 -3.82 -1.64 1.13
C LEU A 61 -4.48 -2.99 1.48
N THR A 62 -3.68 -4.05 1.55
CA THR A 62 -4.14 -5.42 1.79
C THR A 62 -3.63 -5.95 3.13
N VAL A 63 -4.11 -7.11 3.57
CA VAL A 63 -3.58 -7.78 4.77
C VAL A 63 -2.10 -8.14 4.53
N PRO A 64 -1.15 -7.82 5.43
CA PRO A 64 -1.33 -7.40 6.82
C PRO A 64 -1.48 -5.88 7.06
N GLY A 65 -1.08 -5.02 6.13
CA GLY A 65 -1.29 -3.57 6.24
C GLY A 65 -0.24 -2.73 5.52
N PRO A 66 -0.13 -1.44 5.86
CA PRO A 66 0.80 -0.51 5.23
C PRO A 66 2.23 -0.63 5.74
N GLY A 67 3.17 -0.03 5.01
CA GLY A 67 4.61 -0.03 5.33
C GLY A 67 5.40 -1.09 4.54
N VAL A 68 6.72 -0.92 4.50
CA VAL A 68 7.61 -1.76 3.69
C VAL A 68 7.54 -3.24 4.10
N PRO A 69 7.75 -3.61 5.38
CA PRO A 69 7.71 -5.03 5.75
C PRO A 69 6.33 -5.68 5.51
N PRO A 70 5.20 -5.07 5.92
CA PRO A 70 3.87 -5.61 5.63
C PRO A 70 3.55 -5.79 4.14
N SER A 71 3.97 -4.83 3.29
CA SER A 71 3.74 -4.91 1.85
C SER A 71 4.50 -6.07 1.20
N LEU A 72 5.74 -6.29 1.61
CA LEU A 72 6.55 -7.43 1.13
C LEU A 72 5.97 -8.77 1.59
N ILE A 73 5.54 -8.85 2.85
CA ILE A 73 4.89 -10.05 3.41
C ILE A 73 3.60 -10.37 2.65
N SER A 74 2.78 -9.36 2.34
CA SER A 74 1.56 -9.53 1.54
C SER A 74 1.86 -10.21 0.20
N GLY A 75 2.94 -9.81 -0.49
CA GLY A 75 3.35 -10.41 -1.76
C GLY A 75 3.69 -11.89 -1.63
N LYS A 76 4.42 -12.26 -0.57
CA LYS A 76 4.75 -13.66 -0.26
C LYS A 76 3.49 -14.50 0.01
N ILE A 77 2.52 -13.96 0.73
CA ILE A 77 1.26 -14.68 1.03
C ILE A 77 0.47 -14.89 -0.26
N VAL A 78 0.35 -13.86 -1.11
CA VAL A 78 -0.35 -13.96 -2.40
C VAL A 78 0.31 -14.98 -3.32
N SER A 79 1.64 -14.99 -3.41
CA SER A 79 2.37 -15.99 -4.20
C SER A 79 2.04 -17.42 -3.75
N LYS A 80 2.02 -17.66 -2.43
CA LYS A 80 1.61 -18.96 -1.88
C LYS A 80 0.16 -19.31 -2.24
N LEU A 81 -0.76 -18.35 -2.09
CA LEU A 81 -2.18 -18.53 -2.43
C LEU A 81 -2.40 -18.87 -3.91
N ILE A 82 -1.60 -18.28 -4.81
CA ILE A 82 -1.65 -18.57 -6.24
C ILE A 82 -1.22 -20.01 -6.50
N ASN A 83 -0.07 -20.44 -5.95
CA ASN A 83 0.44 -21.80 -6.12
C ASN A 83 -0.52 -22.88 -5.61
N GLU A 84 -1.26 -22.59 -4.53
CA GLU A 84 -2.28 -23.50 -3.99
C GLU A 84 -3.59 -23.46 -4.80
N SER A 85 -3.95 -22.30 -5.37
CA SER A 85 -5.23 -22.10 -6.06
C SER A 85 -5.20 -22.54 -7.53
N ILE A 86 -4.03 -22.50 -8.16
CA ILE A 86 -3.82 -22.81 -9.56
C ILE A 86 -2.81 -23.95 -9.60
N PRO A 87 -3.24 -25.22 -9.79
CA PRO A 87 -2.29 -26.29 -9.99
C PRO A 87 -1.46 -25.95 -11.23
N LEU A 88 -0.15 -25.82 -11.03
CA LEU A 88 0.80 -25.84 -12.13
C LEU A 88 0.64 -27.22 -12.77
N SER A 89 0.19 -27.22 -14.04
CA SER A 89 0.13 -28.40 -14.90
C SER A 89 1.44 -29.17 -14.89
#